data_AF-A0A956IEG3-F1
#
_entry.id   AF-A0A956IEG3-F1
#
_cell.length_a   1.000
_cell.length_b   1.000
_cell.length_c   1.000
_cell.angle_alpha   90.00
_cell.angle_beta   90.00
_cell.angle_gamma   90.00
#
_symmetry.space_group_name_H-M   'P 1'
#
loop_
_entity.id
_entity.type
_entity.pdbx_description
1 polymer ?
#
loop_
_entity_poly.entity_id
_entity_poly.type
_entity_poly.pdbx_seq_one_letter_code
_entity_poly.pdbx_strand_id
1 'polypeptide(L)'
;MTPTMVGVPDHEHRTMLGDGGVLQFSRDATSPVPAQVAGLVCADETAASIPAIEKERMAAIADDLRKLDDRHIDSLRAAMMVVDCAKHPQAWPGVMGLVAWYAEHIELDAVARSLSEAGVSDEMAARFGETLKQARAKLAQRLAEVGARERQVWVDTPIKVHEDRQSYVTEHAGAYAELDTLLEAGRHARSSRKVPASSIADLVALRDRYFQACRGEDCTSDPFVVELTAELVVLHVVAGDPLRAAAEDQLFRGHFRNPRVDRAFTHAAVVTAEAETLTVEQNAWKKYEAARAQGADPAALVATFGDPPPIEVNASAYVSDWKPAELPNYAAGVATDAFESAGGVLARKVVKGADAELVFADDVMEYLQSNCVETGRIDYLRADGKIVYRKKCGPAQRKVSRRKVPPVTVPAEEAAGLKAGETVVALVGKSDRRGVVLYALRENEDGKTWLQFRSHRLTP
;
A
#
# COMPACT_ATOMS: atom_id res chain seq x y z
N MET A 1 -0.05 -61.77 24.24
CA MET A 1 -1.50 -61.49 24.24
C MET A 1 -1.69 -60.00 24.38
N THR A 2 -1.86 -59.33 23.25
CA THR A 2 -2.14 -57.89 23.12
C THR A 2 -2.82 -57.72 21.76
N PRO A 3 -3.89 -56.93 21.63
CA PRO A 3 -4.92 -57.20 20.62
C PRO A 3 -4.68 -56.52 19.27
N THR A 4 -5.15 -57.26 18.28
CA THR A 4 -5.55 -57.03 16.88
C THR A 4 -5.70 -55.59 16.39
N MET A 5 -5.07 -55.31 15.25
CA MET A 5 -5.34 -54.18 14.36
C MET A 5 -6.75 -54.28 13.75
N VAL A 6 -7.50 -53.18 13.76
CA VAL A 6 -8.78 -53.04 13.05
C VAL A 6 -8.69 -51.90 12.05
N GLY A 7 -9.24 -52.16 10.86
CA GLY A 7 -9.09 -51.44 9.61
C GLY A 7 -9.41 -49.94 9.61
N VAL A 8 -8.74 -49.26 8.69
CA VAL A 8 -9.09 -47.97 8.12
C VAL A 8 -10.26 -48.19 7.15
N PRO A 9 -11.38 -47.45 7.26
CA PRO A 9 -12.28 -47.25 6.13
C PRO A 9 -11.96 -45.91 5.44
N ASP A 10 -11.63 -46.00 4.16
CA ASP A 10 -11.81 -44.92 3.20
C ASP A 10 -13.30 -44.51 3.22
N HIS A 11 -13.58 -43.30 3.70
CA HIS A 11 -14.88 -42.66 3.50
C HIS A 11 -14.72 -41.21 3.07
N GLU A 12 -15.13 -41.00 1.82
CA GLU A 12 -15.59 -39.78 1.17
C GLU A 12 -15.96 -38.64 2.14
N HIS A 13 -15.26 -37.50 1.97
CA HIS A 13 -15.72 -36.20 2.45
C HIS A 13 -16.97 -35.77 1.67
N ARG A 14 -18.13 -36.32 2.04
CA ARG A 14 -19.45 -35.78 1.70
C ARG A 14 -20.18 -35.49 3.00
N THR A 15 -19.90 -34.34 3.59
CA THR A 15 -20.75 -33.78 4.65
C THR A 15 -22.07 -33.35 3.99
N MET A 16 -23.05 -34.26 3.93
CA MET A 16 -24.43 -33.90 3.65
C MET A 16 -24.95 -33.11 4.85
N LEU A 17 -25.05 -31.78 4.69
CA LEU A 17 -25.92 -30.96 5.53
C LEU A 17 -27.37 -31.32 5.16
N GLY A 18 -28.14 -31.76 6.14
CA GLY A 18 -29.50 -32.25 5.96
C GLY A 18 -30.44 -31.24 5.28
N ASP A 19 -31.37 -31.81 4.52
CA ASP A 19 -32.62 -31.25 3.98
C ASP A 19 -32.68 -29.72 3.81
N GLY A 20 -32.32 -29.27 2.61
CA GLY A 20 -32.49 -27.88 2.16
C GLY A 20 -31.26 -26.99 2.29
N GLY A 21 -30.14 -27.52 2.78
CA GLY A 21 -28.86 -26.80 2.83
C GLY A 21 -28.34 -26.46 1.44
N VAL A 22 -28.49 -25.20 1.02
CA VAL A 22 -27.69 -24.63 -0.06
C VAL A 22 -26.23 -24.95 0.27
N LEU A 23 -25.53 -25.68 -0.59
CA LEU A 23 -24.08 -25.86 -0.50
C LEU A 23 -23.47 -24.46 -0.42
N GLN A 24 -23.07 -24.04 0.78
CA GLN A 24 -22.32 -22.83 0.99
C GLN A 24 -20.91 -23.11 0.46
N PHE A 25 -20.73 -22.87 -0.84
CA PHE A 25 -19.42 -22.79 -1.45
C PHE A 25 -18.76 -21.51 -0.92
N SER A 26 -18.00 -21.66 0.16
CA SER A 26 -17.24 -20.56 0.75
C SER A 26 -16.10 -20.16 -0.19
N ARG A 27 -16.05 -18.88 -0.58
CA ARG A 27 -14.88 -18.24 -1.21
C ARG A 27 -13.97 -17.59 -0.17
N ASP A 28 -14.01 -18.07 1.06
CA ASP A 28 -13.01 -17.70 2.05
C ASP A 28 -11.62 -18.03 1.49
N ALA A 29 -10.74 -17.04 1.45
CA ALA A 29 -9.36 -17.18 0.96
C ALA A 29 -8.57 -18.22 1.76
N THR A 30 -9.07 -18.64 2.94
CA THR A 30 -8.52 -19.74 3.73
C THR A 30 -9.00 -21.13 3.28
N SER A 31 -10.00 -21.20 2.41
CA SER A 31 -10.51 -22.47 1.86
C SER A 31 -9.50 -23.08 0.90
N PRO A 32 -9.40 -24.43 0.83
CA PRO A 32 -8.58 -25.09 -0.18
C PRO A 32 -8.99 -24.70 -1.61
N VAL A 33 -7.99 -24.55 -2.50
CA VAL A 33 -8.20 -24.19 -3.91
C VAL A 33 -9.29 -25.02 -4.60
N PRO A 34 -9.38 -26.36 -4.42
CA PRO A 34 -10.47 -27.14 -5.01
C PRO A 34 -11.88 -26.67 -4.60
N ALA A 35 -12.06 -26.24 -3.35
CA ALA A 35 -13.34 -25.72 -2.86
C ALA A 35 -13.67 -24.37 -3.49
N GLN A 36 -12.67 -23.49 -3.64
CA GLN A 36 -12.84 -22.20 -4.29
C GLN A 36 -13.20 -22.36 -5.78
N VAL A 37 -12.49 -23.25 -6.49
CA VAL A 37 -12.76 -23.57 -7.90
C VAL A 37 -14.14 -24.19 -8.07
N ALA A 38 -14.52 -25.14 -7.21
CA ALA A 38 -15.86 -25.72 -7.23
C ALA A 38 -16.94 -24.65 -7.01
N GLY A 39 -16.72 -23.69 -6.12
CA GLY A 39 -17.63 -22.55 -5.93
C GLY A 39 -17.77 -21.67 -7.17
N LEU A 40 -16.69 -21.47 -7.93
CA LEU A 40 -16.73 -20.70 -9.16
C LEU A 40 -17.42 -21.42 -10.31
N VAL A 41 -17.21 -22.74 -10.43
CA VAL A 41 -17.83 -23.55 -11.48
C VAL A 41 -19.29 -23.84 -11.20
N CYS A 42 -19.63 -24.17 -9.94
CA CYS A 42 -20.94 -24.68 -9.55
C CYS A 42 -21.91 -23.60 -9.05
N ALA A 43 -21.46 -22.36 -8.81
CA ALA A 43 -22.38 -21.27 -8.51
C ALA A 43 -23.19 -20.90 -9.76
N ASP A 44 -24.37 -21.49 -9.87
CA ASP A 44 -25.41 -21.09 -10.82
C ASP A 44 -25.79 -19.61 -10.59
N GLU A 45 -26.05 -18.89 -11.69
CA GLU A 45 -26.57 -17.52 -11.69
C GLU A 45 -27.98 -17.40 -11.07
N THR A 46 -28.61 -18.53 -10.69
CA THR A 46 -30.00 -18.62 -10.21
C THR A 46 -30.18 -18.30 -8.73
N ALA A 47 -29.10 -18.25 -7.94
CA ALA A 47 -29.15 -17.73 -6.58
C ALA A 47 -29.18 -16.21 -6.61
N ALA A 48 -30.37 -15.65 -6.78
CA ALA A 48 -30.64 -14.23 -6.66
C ALA A 48 -29.92 -13.64 -5.43
N SER A 49 -28.93 -12.79 -5.70
CA SER A 49 -28.67 -11.54 -4.99
C SER A 49 -28.95 -11.57 -3.48
N ILE A 50 -28.20 -12.35 -2.69
CA ILE A 50 -28.10 -12.04 -1.26
C ILE A 50 -26.96 -11.02 -1.15
N PRO A 51 -27.22 -9.74 -0.79
CA PRO A 51 -26.18 -8.71 -0.71
C PRO A 51 -25.00 -9.10 0.19
N ALA A 52 -25.22 -10.00 1.16
CA ALA A 52 -24.16 -10.55 2.00
C ALA A 52 -23.17 -11.43 1.22
N ILE A 53 -23.66 -12.30 0.31
CA ILE A 53 -22.79 -13.16 -0.53
C ILE A 53 -22.01 -12.30 -1.52
N GLU A 54 -22.65 -11.28 -2.08
CA GLU A 54 -21.98 -10.30 -2.94
C GLU A 54 -20.87 -9.60 -2.17
N LYS A 55 -21.14 -9.08 -0.97
CA LYS A 55 -20.14 -8.43 -0.11
C LYS A 55 -18.97 -9.35 0.25
N GLU A 56 -19.21 -10.62 0.57
CA GLU A 56 -18.14 -11.59 0.86
C GLU A 56 -17.27 -11.85 -0.35
N ARG A 57 -17.87 -12.01 -1.55
CA ARG A 57 -17.14 -12.16 -2.80
C ARG A 57 -16.33 -10.91 -3.14
N MET A 58 -16.91 -9.72 -2.95
CA MET A 58 -16.21 -8.44 -3.10
C MET A 58 -14.97 -8.37 -2.21
N ALA A 59 -15.10 -8.78 -0.95
CA ALA A 59 -13.98 -8.82 -0.02
C ALA A 59 -12.89 -9.81 -0.47
N ALA A 60 -13.27 -10.98 -0.99
CA ALA A 60 -12.33 -11.99 -1.49
C ALA A 60 -11.54 -11.51 -2.72
N ILE A 61 -12.21 -10.94 -3.72
CA ILE A 61 -11.55 -10.44 -4.93
C ILE A 61 -10.66 -9.23 -4.60
N ALA A 62 -11.12 -8.32 -3.73
CA ALA A 62 -10.28 -7.23 -3.24
C ALA A 62 -9.05 -7.76 -2.47
N ASP A 63 -9.17 -8.88 -1.77
CA ASP A 63 -8.06 -9.53 -1.09
C ASP A 63 -7.09 -10.22 -2.07
N ASP A 64 -7.61 -10.89 -3.10
CA ASP A 64 -6.81 -11.47 -4.18
C ASP A 64 -6.04 -10.39 -4.94
N LEU A 65 -6.69 -9.27 -5.29
CA LEU A 65 -6.05 -8.10 -5.89
C LEU A 65 -4.94 -7.51 -5.01
N ARG A 66 -5.17 -7.43 -3.69
CA ARG A 66 -4.16 -6.97 -2.72
C ARG A 66 -2.97 -7.91 -2.61
N LYS A 67 -3.18 -9.20 -2.87
CA LYS A 67 -2.16 -10.25 -2.79
C LYS A 67 -1.48 -10.55 -4.13
N LEU A 68 -1.97 -9.95 -5.22
CA LEU A 68 -1.44 -10.21 -6.54
C LEU A 68 -0.07 -9.54 -6.66
N ASP A 69 0.96 -10.37 -6.79
CA ASP A 69 2.31 -9.93 -7.14
C ASP A 69 2.38 -9.87 -8.67
N ASP A 70 2.42 -8.68 -9.23
CA ASP A 70 2.47 -8.50 -10.68
C ASP A 70 3.82 -8.90 -11.27
N ARG A 71 4.87 -9.10 -10.45
CA ARG A 71 6.15 -9.67 -10.91
C ARG A 71 6.04 -11.16 -11.24
N HIS A 72 5.19 -11.86 -10.50
CA HIS A 72 4.98 -13.30 -10.58
C HIS A 72 3.49 -13.57 -10.69
N ILE A 73 2.94 -13.39 -11.89
CA ILE A 73 1.51 -13.58 -12.13
C ILE A 73 1.11 -14.99 -11.71
N ASP A 74 0.33 -15.08 -10.63
CA ASP A 74 -0.38 -16.29 -10.22
C ASP A 74 -1.53 -16.51 -11.21
N SER A 75 -1.25 -17.30 -12.26
CA SER A 75 -2.20 -17.58 -13.34
C SER A 75 -3.53 -18.11 -12.83
N LEU A 76 -3.54 -18.90 -11.75
CA LEU A 76 -4.77 -19.45 -11.19
C LEU A 76 -5.58 -18.37 -10.47
N ARG A 77 -4.96 -17.58 -9.59
CA ARG A 77 -5.64 -16.46 -8.92
C ARG A 77 -6.16 -15.45 -9.94
N ALA A 78 -5.35 -15.09 -10.94
CA ALA A 78 -5.76 -14.18 -12.00
C ALA A 78 -6.94 -14.76 -12.81
N ALA A 79 -6.93 -16.05 -13.13
CA ALA A 79 -8.04 -16.72 -13.80
C ALA A 79 -9.33 -16.73 -12.97
N MET A 80 -9.22 -16.94 -11.66
CA MET A 80 -10.36 -16.89 -10.74
C MET A 80 -10.97 -15.48 -10.75
N MET A 81 -10.15 -14.43 -10.66
CA MET A 81 -10.60 -13.04 -10.77
C MET A 81 -11.33 -12.75 -12.08
N VAL A 82 -10.82 -13.24 -13.21
CA VAL A 82 -11.47 -13.11 -14.53
C VAL A 82 -12.86 -13.73 -14.53
N VAL A 83 -12.99 -14.95 -14.00
CA VAL A 83 -14.29 -15.65 -13.88
C VAL A 83 -15.25 -14.87 -12.99
N ASP A 84 -14.79 -14.38 -11.85
CA ASP A 84 -15.61 -13.61 -10.93
C ASP A 84 -16.14 -12.32 -11.52
N CYS A 85 -15.26 -11.50 -12.11
CA CYS A 85 -15.65 -10.22 -12.68
C CYS A 85 -16.61 -10.40 -13.86
N ALA A 86 -16.45 -11.45 -14.67
CA ALA A 86 -17.39 -11.78 -15.73
C ALA A 86 -18.79 -12.17 -15.21
N LYS A 87 -18.87 -12.78 -14.02
CA LYS A 87 -20.15 -13.09 -13.36
C LYS A 87 -20.81 -11.87 -12.73
N HIS A 88 -20.04 -10.86 -12.33
CA HIS A 88 -20.52 -9.68 -11.58
C HIS A 88 -20.11 -8.35 -12.21
N PRO A 89 -20.55 -8.04 -13.45
CA PRO A 89 -20.04 -6.90 -14.22
C PRO A 89 -20.36 -5.52 -13.60
N GLN A 90 -21.37 -5.45 -12.74
CA GLN A 90 -21.81 -4.20 -12.10
C GLN A 90 -20.86 -3.76 -10.96
N ALA A 91 -20.08 -4.69 -10.41
CA ALA A 91 -19.43 -4.50 -9.12
C ALA A 91 -17.99 -3.96 -9.22
N TRP A 92 -17.43 -3.73 -10.42
CA TRP A 92 -15.98 -3.54 -10.60
C TRP A 92 -15.54 -2.52 -11.65
N PRO A 93 -15.99 -1.25 -11.64
CA PRO A 93 -15.39 -0.25 -12.52
C PRO A 93 -13.87 -0.11 -12.30
N GLY A 94 -13.43 -0.05 -11.03
CA GLY A 94 -12.05 0.28 -10.65
C GLY A 94 -10.97 -0.78 -10.93
N VAL A 95 -11.34 -1.96 -11.43
CA VAL A 95 -10.36 -3.03 -11.77
C VAL A 95 -10.67 -3.69 -13.10
N MET A 96 -11.66 -3.19 -13.83
CA MET A 96 -12.08 -3.77 -15.10
C MET A 96 -10.91 -3.86 -16.08
N GLY A 97 -10.06 -2.82 -16.13
CA GLY A 97 -8.86 -2.81 -16.96
C GLY A 97 -7.81 -3.82 -16.57
N LEU A 98 -7.55 -3.98 -15.27
CA LEU A 98 -6.58 -4.96 -14.78
C LEU A 98 -7.06 -6.40 -15.05
N VAL A 99 -8.35 -6.65 -14.83
CA VAL A 99 -8.97 -7.95 -15.12
C VAL A 99 -9.05 -8.21 -16.63
N ALA A 100 -9.32 -7.19 -17.44
CA ALA A 100 -9.25 -7.27 -18.90
C ALA A 100 -7.84 -7.66 -19.36
N TRP A 101 -6.82 -7.03 -18.80
CA TRP A 101 -5.43 -7.36 -19.09
C TRP A 101 -5.14 -8.84 -18.76
N TYR A 102 -5.53 -9.32 -17.57
CA TYR A 102 -5.38 -10.73 -17.22
C TYR A 102 -6.17 -11.66 -18.15
N ALA A 103 -7.40 -11.29 -18.50
CA ALA A 103 -8.22 -12.04 -19.44
C ALA A 103 -7.56 -12.13 -20.83
N GLU A 104 -6.64 -11.24 -21.20
CA GLU A 104 -5.88 -11.33 -22.44
C GLU A 104 -4.59 -12.14 -22.29
N HIS A 105 -3.89 -12.01 -21.16
CA HIS A 105 -2.51 -12.48 -20.97
C HIS A 105 -2.36 -13.78 -20.15
N ILE A 106 -3.41 -14.29 -19.50
CA ILE A 106 -3.31 -15.58 -18.80
C ILE A 106 -3.17 -16.74 -19.80
N GLU A 107 -2.13 -17.52 -19.61
CA GLU A 107 -1.88 -18.78 -20.30
C GLU A 107 -2.74 -19.91 -19.74
N LEU A 108 -3.67 -20.45 -20.55
CA LEU A 108 -4.60 -21.50 -20.12
C LEU A 108 -3.88 -22.78 -19.67
N ASP A 109 -2.75 -23.12 -20.30
CA ASP A 109 -1.93 -24.27 -19.92
C ASP A 109 -1.28 -24.07 -18.54
N ALA A 110 -0.91 -22.83 -18.19
CA ALA A 110 -0.39 -22.53 -16.86
C ALA A 110 -1.49 -22.69 -15.80
N VAL A 111 -2.71 -22.21 -16.07
CA VAL A 111 -3.87 -22.41 -15.19
C VAL A 111 -4.14 -23.91 -14.98
N ALA A 112 -4.14 -24.70 -16.05
CA ALA A 112 -4.37 -26.14 -15.97
C ALA A 112 -3.31 -26.85 -15.11
N ARG A 113 -2.03 -26.49 -15.26
CA ARG A 113 -0.94 -27.00 -14.40
C ARG A 113 -1.17 -26.63 -12.93
N SER A 114 -1.45 -25.36 -12.63
CA SER A 114 -1.67 -24.91 -11.26
C SER A 114 -2.89 -25.58 -10.61
N LEU A 115 -3.95 -25.86 -11.37
CA LEU A 115 -5.10 -26.63 -10.88
C LEU A 115 -4.72 -28.07 -10.53
N SER A 116 -3.93 -28.72 -11.38
CA SER A 116 -3.43 -30.08 -11.16
C SER A 116 -2.54 -30.16 -9.91
N GLU A 117 -1.60 -29.22 -9.78
CA GLU A 117 -0.72 -29.11 -8.60
C GLU A 117 -1.51 -28.86 -7.30
N ALA A 118 -2.62 -28.14 -7.38
CA ALA A 118 -3.54 -27.90 -6.26
C ALA A 118 -4.47 -29.10 -5.95
N GLY A 119 -4.33 -30.23 -6.66
CA GLY A 119 -5.14 -31.43 -6.46
C GLY A 119 -6.58 -31.31 -6.95
N VAL A 120 -6.85 -30.39 -7.90
CA VAL A 120 -8.15 -30.29 -8.56
C VAL A 120 -8.29 -31.44 -9.56
N SER A 121 -9.43 -32.14 -9.55
CA SER A 121 -9.67 -33.25 -10.48
C SER A 121 -9.69 -32.79 -11.93
N ASP A 122 -9.26 -33.65 -12.87
CA ASP A 122 -9.23 -33.34 -14.30
C ASP A 122 -10.60 -32.87 -14.83
N GLU A 123 -11.69 -33.48 -14.36
CA GLU A 123 -13.05 -33.08 -14.72
C GLU A 123 -13.36 -31.65 -14.26
N MET A 124 -13.03 -31.31 -13.01
CA MET A 124 -13.26 -29.98 -12.46
C MET A 124 -12.35 -28.94 -13.13
N ALA A 125 -11.10 -29.30 -13.41
CA ALA A 125 -10.16 -28.45 -14.12
C ALA A 125 -10.63 -28.14 -15.55
N ALA A 126 -11.15 -29.15 -16.27
CA ALA A 126 -11.73 -28.96 -17.60
C ALA A 126 -12.96 -28.04 -17.56
N ARG A 127 -13.86 -28.21 -16.59
CA ARG A 127 -15.02 -27.33 -16.40
C ARG A 127 -14.62 -25.89 -16.07
N PHE A 128 -13.61 -25.71 -15.21
CA PHE A 128 -13.08 -24.38 -14.92
C PHE A 128 -12.45 -23.73 -16.16
N GLY A 129 -11.69 -24.49 -16.95
CA GLY A 129 -11.11 -24.02 -18.21
C GLY A 129 -12.16 -23.51 -19.20
N GLU A 130 -13.27 -24.23 -19.37
CA GLU A 130 -14.39 -23.75 -20.21
C GLU A 130 -15.08 -22.52 -19.62
N THR A 131 -15.28 -22.49 -18.30
CA THR A 131 -15.84 -21.33 -17.59
C THR A 131 -14.97 -20.08 -17.81
N LEU A 132 -13.65 -20.23 -17.73
CA LEU A 132 -12.68 -19.15 -17.97
C LEU A 132 -12.73 -18.65 -19.41
N LYS A 133 -12.84 -19.54 -20.41
CA LYS A 133 -13.00 -19.12 -21.82
C LYS A 133 -14.27 -18.31 -22.03
N GLN A 134 -15.38 -18.74 -21.46
CA GLN A 134 -16.65 -18.01 -21.51
C GLN A 134 -16.54 -16.65 -20.80
N ALA A 135 -15.88 -16.60 -19.64
CA ALA A 135 -15.62 -15.36 -18.91
C ALA A 135 -14.80 -14.36 -19.73
N ARG A 136 -13.72 -14.81 -20.40
CA ARG A 136 -12.92 -13.99 -21.32
C ARG A 136 -13.77 -13.41 -22.45
N ALA A 137 -14.62 -14.23 -23.08
CA ALA A 137 -15.51 -13.77 -24.14
C ALA A 137 -16.55 -12.74 -23.66
N LYS A 138 -17.15 -12.98 -22.49
CA LYS A 138 -18.12 -12.07 -21.88
C LYS A 138 -17.50 -10.72 -21.50
N LEU A 139 -16.28 -10.74 -20.94
CA LEU A 139 -15.52 -9.51 -20.65
C LEU A 139 -15.16 -8.76 -21.94
N ALA A 140 -14.69 -9.45 -22.98
CA ALA A 140 -14.38 -8.82 -24.26
C ALA A 140 -15.60 -8.13 -24.88
N GLN A 141 -16.77 -8.80 -24.86
CA GLN A 141 -18.03 -8.20 -25.29
C GLN A 141 -18.35 -6.95 -24.44
N ARG A 142 -18.21 -7.04 -23.12
CA ARG A 142 -18.49 -5.92 -22.23
C ARG A 142 -17.59 -4.73 -22.50
N LEU A 143 -16.29 -4.94 -22.68
CA LEU A 143 -15.32 -3.89 -22.98
C LEU A 143 -15.61 -3.18 -24.30
N ALA A 144 -16.26 -3.85 -25.26
CA ALA A 144 -16.72 -3.25 -26.50
C ALA A 144 -17.96 -2.34 -26.31
N GLU A 145 -18.71 -2.51 -25.23
CA GLU A 145 -19.88 -1.69 -24.88
C GLU A 145 -19.52 -0.48 -24.00
N VAL A 146 -18.33 -0.46 -23.40
CA VAL A 146 -17.87 0.63 -22.53
C VAL A 146 -17.58 1.88 -23.37
N GLY A 147 -18.18 3.02 -23.01
CA GLY A 147 -17.97 4.28 -23.72
C GLY A 147 -16.52 4.75 -23.64
N ALA A 148 -16.04 5.53 -24.62
CA ALA A 148 -14.63 5.92 -24.72
C ALA A 148 -14.05 6.58 -23.44
N ARG A 149 -14.83 7.45 -22.77
CA ARG A 149 -14.39 8.07 -21.51
C ARG A 149 -14.36 7.10 -20.34
N GLU A 150 -15.38 6.24 -20.23
CA GLU A 150 -15.43 5.21 -19.19
C GLU A 150 -14.28 4.23 -19.38
N ARG A 151 -13.97 3.88 -20.64
CA ARG A 151 -12.85 3.04 -21.01
C ARG A 151 -11.52 3.67 -20.59
N GLN A 152 -11.32 4.95 -20.85
CA GLN A 152 -10.11 5.66 -20.42
C GLN A 152 -9.88 5.55 -18.91
N VAL A 153 -10.93 5.74 -18.10
CA VAL A 153 -10.84 5.68 -16.63
C VAL A 153 -10.67 4.24 -16.15
N TRP A 154 -11.56 3.35 -16.56
CA TRP A 154 -11.73 2.04 -15.93
C TRP A 154 -10.98 0.90 -16.61
N VAL A 155 -10.50 1.12 -17.84
CA VAL A 155 -9.80 0.10 -18.63
C VAL A 155 -8.37 0.54 -18.91
N ASP A 156 -8.21 1.64 -19.62
CA ASP A 156 -6.90 2.03 -20.15
C ASP A 156 -5.97 2.53 -19.03
N THR A 157 -6.51 3.20 -17.99
CA THR A 157 -5.70 3.64 -16.85
C THR A 157 -5.15 2.48 -16.02
N PRO A 158 -5.95 1.49 -15.57
CA PRO A 158 -5.41 0.30 -14.90
C PRO A 158 -4.41 -0.49 -15.74
N ILE A 159 -4.68 -0.67 -17.04
CA ILE A 159 -3.76 -1.35 -17.98
C ILE A 159 -2.43 -0.61 -18.01
N LYS A 160 -2.47 0.70 -18.22
CA LYS A 160 -1.26 1.53 -18.27
C LYS A 160 -0.45 1.42 -16.98
N VAL A 161 -1.09 1.47 -15.81
CA VAL A 161 -0.41 1.31 -14.53
C VAL A 161 0.29 -0.04 -14.43
N HIS A 162 -0.38 -1.10 -14.87
CA HIS A 162 0.22 -2.44 -14.88
C HIS A 162 1.41 -2.53 -15.86
N GLU A 163 1.30 -1.98 -17.07
CA GLU A 163 2.38 -1.96 -18.07
C GLU A 163 3.58 -1.12 -17.62
N ASP A 164 3.34 0.05 -17.04
CA ASP A 164 4.38 0.92 -16.47
C ASP A 164 5.13 0.16 -15.35
N ARG A 165 4.42 -0.63 -14.54
CA ARG A 165 5.01 -1.49 -13.49
C ARG A 165 5.80 -2.67 -14.06
N GLN A 166 5.27 -3.38 -15.07
CA GLN A 166 6.02 -4.45 -15.75
C GLN A 166 7.31 -3.92 -16.36
N SER A 167 7.26 -2.72 -16.95
CA SER A 167 8.43 -2.04 -17.49
C SER A 167 9.45 -1.74 -16.38
N TYR A 168 9.00 -1.21 -15.25
CA TYR A 168 9.84 -0.96 -14.07
C TYR A 168 10.49 -2.25 -13.53
N VAL A 169 9.72 -3.33 -13.39
CA VAL A 169 10.23 -4.64 -12.94
C VAL A 169 11.27 -5.19 -13.90
N THR A 170 11.04 -5.04 -15.22
CA THR A 170 11.98 -5.45 -16.26
C THR A 170 13.29 -4.66 -16.19
N GLU A 171 13.20 -3.33 -16.03
CA GLU A 171 14.37 -2.46 -15.85
C GLU A 171 15.20 -2.85 -14.62
N HIS A 172 14.54 -3.31 -13.56
CA HIS A 172 15.17 -3.71 -12.30
C HIS A 172 15.24 -5.23 -12.09
N ALA A 173 15.16 -6.03 -13.15
CA ALA A 173 15.05 -7.49 -13.06
C ALA A 173 16.19 -8.14 -12.24
N GLY A 174 17.42 -7.63 -12.35
CA GLY A 174 18.56 -8.14 -11.57
C GLY A 174 18.43 -7.89 -10.07
N ALA A 175 17.93 -6.72 -9.67
CA ALA A 175 17.69 -6.40 -8.26
C ALA A 175 16.51 -7.21 -7.71
N TYR A 176 15.44 -7.37 -8.50
CA TYR A 176 14.28 -8.16 -8.14
C TYR A 176 14.60 -9.65 -8.00
N ALA A 177 15.43 -10.24 -8.86
CA ALA A 177 15.86 -11.63 -8.72
C ALA A 177 16.63 -11.89 -7.40
N GLU A 178 17.45 -10.92 -6.98
CA GLU A 178 18.10 -10.99 -5.67
C GLU A 178 17.10 -10.83 -4.52
N LEU A 179 16.18 -9.86 -4.63
CA LEU A 179 15.12 -9.68 -3.65
C LEU A 179 14.29 -10.96 -3.49
N ASP A 180 13.87 -11.61 -4.57
CA ASP A 180 13.08 -12.85 -4.52
C ASP A 180 13.78 -13.98 -3.77
N THR A 181 15.09 -14.10 -3.95
CA THR A 181 15.91 -15.07 -3.20
C THR A 181 15.88 -14.76 -1.70
N LEU A 182 16.00 -13.48 -1.34
CA LEU A 182 15.95 -13.03 0.06
C LEU A 182 14.55 -13.14 0.66
N LEU A 183 13.49 -12.89 -0.12
CA LEU A 183 12.10 -13.06 0.29
C LEU A 183 11.78 -14.54 0.58
N GLU A 184 12.32 -15.47 -0.20
CA GLU A 184 12.17 -16.91 0.07
C GLU A 184 12.88 -17.31 1.38
N ALA A 185 14.12 -16.84 1.58
CA ALA A 185 14.82 -17.03 2.85
C ALA A 185 14.03 -16.43 4.03
N GLY A 186 13.41 -15.27 3.81
CA GLY A 186 12.52 -14.62 4.79
C GLY A 186 11.26 -15.43 5.08
N ARG A 187 10.60 -16.01 4.06
CA ARG A 187 9.48 -16.96 4.23
C ARG A 187 9.88 -18.16 5.10
N HIS A 188 11.04 -18.76 4.86
CA HIS A 188 11.58 -19.83 5.71
C HIS A 188 11.88 -19.36 7.15
N ALA A 189 12.41 -18.14 7.32
CA ALA A 189 12.67 -17.57 8.63
C ALA A 189 11.37 -17.35 9.44
N ARG A 190 10.31 -16.87 8.78
CA ARG A 190 8.97 -16.70 9.38
C ARG A 190 8.38 -18.03 9.84
N SER A 191 8.39 -19.04 8.98
CA SER A 191 7.79 -20.35 9.29
C SER A 191 8.56 -21.08 10.41
N SER A 192 9.88 -20.96 10.43
CA SER A 192 10.74 -21.55 11.48
C SER A 192 10.85 -20.71 12.75
N ARG A 193 10.34 -19.47 12.74
CA ARG A 193 10.55 -18.44 13.78
C ARG A 193 12.03 -18.21 14.13
N LYS A 194 12.91 -18.35 13.15
CA LYS A 194 14.36 -18.18 13.29
C LYS A 194 14.88 -17.36 12.13
N VAL A 195 15.38 -16.16 12.41
CA VAL A 195 15.96 -15.28 11.39
C VAL A 195 17.48 -15.48 11.38
N PRO A 196 18.07 -15.97 10.27
CA PRO A 196 19.51 -15.92 10.10
C PRO A 196 19.98 -14.46 10.16
N ALA A 197 21.04 -14.17 10.91
CA ALA A 197 21.56 -12.81 11.02
C ALA A 197 21.93 -12.20 9.66
N SER A 198 22.34 -13.04 8.70
CA SER A 198 22.62 -12.62 7.33
C SER A 198 21.38 -12.11 6.59
N SER A 199 20.19 -12.68 6.80
CA SER A 199 19.00 -12.31 6.00
C SER A 199 18.63 -10.82 6.11
N ILE A 200 18.69 -10.26 7.32
CA ILE A 200 18.45 -8.82 7.53
C ILE A 200 19.60 -8.00 6.93
N ALA A 201 20.85 -8.41 7.16
CA ALA A 201 22.02 -7.71 6.65
C ALA A 201 22.05 -7.69 5.10
N ASP A 202 21.67 -8.79 4.46
CA ASP A 202 21.62 -8.95 3.01
C ASP A 202 20.53 -8.07 2.39
N LEU A 203 19.34 -8.00 2.99
CA LEU A 203 18.28 -7.07 2.56
C LEU A 203 18.71 -5.60 2.72
N VAL A 204 19.33 -5.24 3.85
CA VAL A 204 19.88 -3.89 4.05
C VAL A 204 20.93 -3.58 2.99
N ALA A 205 21.85 -4.51 2.71
CA ALA A 205 22.89 -4.35 1.70
C ALA A 205 22.30 -4.22 0.28
N LEU A 206 21.24 -4.98 -0.04
CA LEU A 206 20.52 -4.87 -1.32
C LEU A 206 19.86 -3.50 -1.47
N ARG A 207 19.16 -3.01 -0.43
CA ARG A 207 18.59 -1.67 -0.42
C ARG A 207 19.67 -0.59 -0.60
N ASP A 208 20.80 -0.77 0.08
CA ASP A 208 21.90 0.19 0.01
C ASP A 208 22.50 0.24 -1.41
N ARG A 209 22.69 -0.91 -2.07
CA ARG A 209 23.13 -0.97 -3.47
C ARG A 209 22.11 -0.36 -4.42
N TYR A 210 20.82 -0.63 -4.22
CA TYR A 210 19.75 -0.03 -5.04
C TYR A 210 19.81 1.49 -4.98
N PHE A 211 19.86 2.06 -3.79
CA PHE A 211 19.95 3.51 -3.64
C PHE A 211 21.28 4.11 -4.13
N GLN A 212 22.40 3.37 -4.11
CA GLN A 212 23.65 3.83 -4.74
C GLN A 212 23.55 3.87 -6.28
N ALA A 213 22.83 2.91 -6.86
CA ALA A 213 22.59 2.87 -8.31
C ALA A 213 21.53 3.89 -8.75
N CYS A 214 20.56 4.16 -7.88
CA CYS A 214 19.44 5.04 -8.19
C CYS A 214 19.89 6.51 -8.20
N ARG A 215 19.81 7.12 -9.38
CA ARG A 215 20.20 8.52 -9.62
C ARG A 215 19.04 9.51 -9.50
N GLY A 216 17.85 9.03 -9.15
CA GLY A 216 16.63 9.84 -9.02
C GLY A 216 16.58 10.60 -7.69
N GLU A 217 15.85 11.72 -7.67
CA GLU A 217 15.67 12.53 -6.45
C GLU A 217 14.75 11.87 -5.40
N ASP A 218 14.01 10.81 -5.74
CA ASP A 218 12.98 10.20 -4.88
C ASP A 218 12.93 8.66 -4.98
N CYS A 219 14.10 8.02 -5.12
CA CYS A 219 14.22 6.56 -5.16
C CYS A 219 13.69 5.86 -3.90
N THR A 220 13.54 6.63 -2.81
CA THR A 220 13.01 6.17 -1.54
C THR A 220 11.60 5.62 -1.66
N SER A 221 10.81 6.14 -2.60
CA SER A 221 9.41 5.78 -2.79
C SER A 221 9.21 4.70 -3.87
N ASP A 222 10.29 4.17 -4.44
CA ASP A 222 10.22 3.21 -5.53
C ASP A 222 9.60 1.86 -5.10
N PRO A 223 8.82 1.18 -5.97
CA PRO A 223 8.20 -0.09 -5.64
C PRO A 223 9.16 -1.12 -5.02
N PHE A 224 10.36 -1.25 -5.59
CA PHE A 224 11.41 -2.13 -5.09
C PHE A 224 11.78 -1.87 -3.62
N VAL A 225 11.96 -0.60 -3.26
CA VAL A 225 12.37 -0.17 -1.91
C VAL A 225 11.25 -0.42 -0.91
N VAL A 226 10.01 -0.19 -1.32
CA VAL A 226 8.82 -0.40 -0.48
C VAL A 226 8.65 -1.88 -0.16
N GLU A 227 8.72 -2.76 -1.16
CA GLU A 227 8.63 -4.22 -0.98
C GLU A 227 9.75 -4.75 -0.08
N LEU A 228 10.99 -4.33 -0.32
CA LEU A 228 12.15 -4.71 0.48
C LEU A 228 11.99 -4.24 1.93
N THR A 229 11.56 -2.98 2.13
CA THR A 229 11.36 -2.40 3.48
C THR A 229 10.25 -3.13 4.23
N ALA A 230 9.16 -3.51 3.56
CA ALA A 230 8.11 -4.32 4.17
C ALA A 230 8.64 -5.66 4.70
N GLU A 231 9.49 -6.37 3.94
CA GLU A 231 10.11 -7.61 4.43
C GLU A 231 11.05 -7.36 5.61
N LEU A 232 11.86 -6.27 5.59
CA LEU A 232 12.70 -5.90 6.72
C LEU A 232 11.90 -5.70 8.01
N VAL A 233 10.73 -5.05 7.95
CA VAL A 233 9.84 -4.92 9.12
C VAL A 233 9.49 -6.29 9.67
N VAL A 234 9.02 -7.20 8.80
CA VAL A 234 8.57 -8.52 9.23
C VAL A 234 9.72 -9.35 9.81
N LEU A 235 10.91 -9.31 9.22
CA LEU A 235 12.07 -10.02 9.75
C LEU A 235 12.53 -9.46 11.10
N HIS A 236 12.49 -8.15 11.32
CA HIS A 236 12.77 -7.58 12.64
C HIS A 236 11.74 -8.01 13.69
N VAL A 237 10.46 -8.11 13.33
CA VAL A 237 9.42 -8.66 14.22
C VAL A 237 9.74 -10.11 14.59
N VAL A 238 10.07 -10.96 13.61
CA VAL A 238 10.40 -12.37 13.88
C VAL A 238 11.70 -12.52 14.66
N ALA A 239 12.67 -11.63 14.46
CA ALA A 239 13.91 -11.59 15.22
C ALA A 239 13.74 -11.09 16.67
N GLY A 240 12.55 -10.59 17.03
CA GLY A 240 12.29 -10.02 18.35
C GLY A 240 12.98 -8.66 18.57
N ASP A 241 13.20 -7.89 17.49
CA ASP A 241 13.75 -6.53 17.53
C ASP A 241 12.63 -5.49 17.28
N PRO A 242 11.81 -5.17 18.30
CA PRO A 242 10.67 -4.27 18.15
C PRO A 242 11.09 -2.85 17.76
N LEU A 243 12.26 -2.39 18.21
CA LEU A 243 12.74 -1.04 17.90
C LEU A 243 13.06 -0.91 16.41
N ARG A 244 13.81 -1.87 15.83
CA ARG A 244 14.10 -1.84 14.40
C ARG A 244 12.87 -2.12 13.54
N ALA A 245 11.97 -3.00 13.99
CA ALA A 245 10.69 -3.21 13.31
C ALA A 245 9.86 -1.92 13.24
N ALA A 246 9.70 -1.21 14.36
CA ALA A 246 8.99 0.06 14.42
C ALA A 246 9.68 1.16 13.58
N ALA A 247 11.02 1.16 13.55
CA ALA A 247 11.78 2.10 12.74
C ALA A 247 11.57 1.87 11.23
N GLU A 248 11.68 0.63 10.76
CA GLU A 248 11.40 0.28 9.37
C GLU A 248 9.92 0.49 9.02
N ASP A 249 8.98 0.23 9.94
CA ASP A 249 7.55 0.51 9.75
C ASP A 249 7.29 2.01 9.66
N GLN A 250 8.01 2.84 10.44
CA GLN A 250 7.92 4.29 10.33
C GLN A 250 8.52 4.81 9.03
N LEU A 251 9.57 4.19 8.48
CA LEU A 251 10.02 4.48 7.11
C LEU A 251 8.93 4.08 6.11
N PHE A 252 8.39 2.87 6.27
CA PHE A 252 7.33 2.29 5.44
C PHE A 252 6.02 3.08 5.43
N ARG A 253 5.68 3.77 6.53
CA ARG A 253 4.43 4.54 6.67
C ARG A 253 4.60 6.05 6.65
N GLY A 254 5.73 6.56 7.16
CA GLY A 254 5.90 7.97 7.52
C GLY A 254 6.41 8.83 6.37
N HIS A 255 7.41 8.35 5.64
CA HIS A 255 7.89 9.01 4.41
C HIS A 255 7.12 8.59 3.16
N PHE A 256 6.34 7.52 3.31
CA PHE A 256 5.62 6.85 2.24
C PHE A 256 4.12 7.15 2.25
N ARG A 257 3.66 8.16 2.99
CA ARG A 257 2.37 8.83 2.69
C ARG A 257 2.45 9.72 1.44
N ASN A 258 3.45 9.49 0.60
CA ASN A 258 3.49 9.99 -0.75
C ASN A 258 2.52 9.11 -1.57
N PRO A 259 1.57 9.67 -2.33
CA PRO A 259 0.71 8.90 -3.26
C PRO A 259 1.50 7.97 -4.19
N ARG A 260 2.81 8.20 -4.34
CA ARG A 260 3.74 7.31 -5.06
C ARG A 260 3.98 5.96 -4.40
N VAL A 261 3.88 5.82 -3.08
CA VAL A 261 4.11 4.53 -2.40
C VAL A 261 2.89 3.65 -2.40
N ASP A 262 1.70 4.24 -2.45
CA ASP A 262 0.51 3.52 -2.87
C ASP A 262 0.76 2.87 -4.25
N ARG A 263 1.61 3.44 -5.11
CA ARG A 263 1.99 2.82 -6.40
C ARG A 263 2.91 1.61 -6.28
N ALA A 264 3.50 1.33 -5.12
CA ALA A 264 4.30 0.12 -4.93
C ALA A 264 3.46 -1.16 -4.96
N PHE A 265 2.19 -1.06 -4.57
CA PHE A 265 1.22 -2.14 -4.69
C PHE A 265 0.36 -1.90 -5.91
N THR A 266 0.31 -2.85 -6.86
CA THR A 266 -0.44 -2.73 -8.12
C THR A 266 -1.85 -2.18 -7.93
N HIS A 267 -2.58 -2.74 -6.97
CA HIS A 267 -3.92 -2.29 -6.62
C HIS A 267 -3.98 -0.81 -6.20
N ALA A 268 -3.12 -0.38 -5.26
CA ALA A 268 -3.14 1.00 -4.78
C ALA A 268 -2.59 1.99 -5.83
N ALA A 269 -1.73 1.52 -6.73
CA ALA A 269 -1.30 2.25 -7.93
C ALA A 269 -2.47 2.55 -8.87
N VAL A 270 -3.27 1.51 -9.16
CA VAL A 270 -4.46 1.61 -10.02
C VAL A 270 -5.46 2.56 -9.41
N VAL A 271 -5.84 2.37 -8.13
CA VAL A 271 -6.80 3.23 -7.43
C VAL A 271 -6.35 4.69 -7.42
N THR A 272 -5.06 4.94 -7.20
CA THR A 272 -4.51 6.31 -7.20
C THR A 272 -4.63 6.94 -8.59
N ALA A 273 -4.25 6.23 -9.65
CA ALA A 273 -4.33 6.73 -11.02
C ALA A 273 -5.77 6.94 -11.50
N GLU A 274 -6.69 6.05 -11.08
CA GLU A 274 -8.12 6.21 -11.33
C GLU A 274 -8.68 7.42 -10.58
N ALA A 275 -8.33 7.62 -9.31
CA ALA A 275 -8.77 8.77 -8.52
C ALA A 275 -8.30 10.10 -9.13
N GLU A 276 -7.06 10.14 -9.63
CA GLU A 276 -6.54 11.28 -10.40
C GLU A 276 -7.40 11.55 -11.65
N THR A 277 -7.69 10.51 -12.44
CA THR A 277 -8.51 10.61 -13.67
C THR A 277 -9.96 11.00 -13.36
N LEU A 278 -10.55 10.42 -12.32
CA LEU A 278 -11.91 10.73 -11.84
C LEU A 278 -12.02 12.16 -11.33
N THR A 279 -10.98 12.71 -10.72
CA THR A 279 -10.95 14.12 -10.30
C THR A 279 -11.06 15.04 -11.51
N VAL A 280 -10.36 14.71 -12.60
CA VAL A 280 -10.45 15.45 -13.88
C VAL A 280 -11.85 15.33 -14.46
N GLU A 281 -12.42 14.12 -14.53
CA GLU A 281 -13.78 13.88 -15.03
C GLU A 281 -14.84 14.61 -14.19
N GLN A 282 -14.75 14.54 -12.86
CA GLN A 282 -15.71 15.22 -11.99
C GLN A 282 -15.68 16.74 -12.15
N ASN A 283 -14.49 17.32 -12.33
CA ASN A 283 -14.35 18.74 -12.61
C ASN A 283 -14.90 19.10 -13.99
N ALA A 284 -14.72 18.24 -15.00
CA ALA A 284 -15.30 18.41 -16.32
C ALA A 284 -16.84 18.31 -16.27
N TRP A 285 -17.40 17.35 -15.53
CA TRP A 285 -18.84 17.19 -15.32
C TRP A 285 -19.47 18.42 -14.69
N LYS A 286 -18.89 18.95 -13.60
CA LYS A 286 -19.39 20.17 -12.95
C LYS A 286 -19.45 21.36 -13.91
N LYS A 287 -18.45 21.50 -14.78
CA LYS A 287 -18.43 22.55 -15.82
C LYS A 287 -19.46 22.31 -16.91
N TYR A 288 -19.61 21.06 -17.35
CA TYR A 288 -20.62 20.66 -18.33
C TYR A 288 -22.05 20.96 -17.82
N GLU A 289 -22.36 20.53 -16.59
CA GLU A 289 -23.67 20.78 -15.96
C GLU A 289 -23.93 22.29 -15.76
N ALA A 290 -22.92 23.05 -15.35
CA ALA A 290 -23.05 24.50 -15.23
C ALA A 290 -23.31 25.16 -16.59
N ALA A 291 -22.60 24.77 -17.66
CA ALA A 291 -22.82 25.29 -19.01
C ALA A 291 -24.21 24.93 -19.55
N ARG A 292 -24.65 23.68 -19.33
CA ARG A 292 -25.99 23.22 -19.69
C ARG A 292 -27.07 24.02 -18.96
N ALA A 293 -26.90 24.24 -17.65
CA ALA A 293 -27.84 25.02 -16.84
C ALA A 293 -27.89 26.52 -17.24
N GLN A 294 -26.80 27.04 -17.82
CA GLN A 294 -26.73 28.39 -18.39
C GLN A 294 -27.33 28.51 -19.79
N GLY A 295 -27.86 27.42 -20.36
CA GLY A 295 -28.52 27.41 -21.66
C GLY A 295 -27.57 27.31 -22.86
N ALA A 296 -26.34 26.78 -22.66
CA ALA A 296 -25.48 26.42 -23.79
C ALA A 296 -26.19 25.40 -24.69
N ASP A 297 -26.17 25.64 -26.01
CA ASP A 297 -26.77 24.72 -26.97
C ASP A 297 -25.97 23.40 -27.09
N PRO A 298 -26.59 22.32 -27.60
CA PRO A 298 -25.93 21.01 -27.69
C PRO A 298 -24.63 21.01 -28.52
N ALA A 299 -24.52 21.82 -29.58
CA ALA A 299 -23.32 21.87 -30.41
C ALA A 299 -22.17 22.56 -29.66
N ALA A 300 -22.46 23.62 -28.91
CA ALA A 300 -21.49 24.27 -28.03
C ALA A 300 -21.01 23.33 -26.91
N LEU A 301 -21.91 22.53 -26.33
CA LEU A 301 -21.57 21.53 -25.31
C LEU A 301 -20.63 20.45 -25.88
N VAL A 302 -20.95 19.88 -27.04
CA VAL A 302 -20.11 18.89 -27.73
C VAL A 302 -18.75 19.49 -28.11
N ALA A 303 -18.72 20.71 -28.65
CA ALA A 303 -17.47 21.38 -29.02
C ALA A 303 -16.57 21.66 -27.81
N THR A 304 -17.14 21.90 -26.63
CA THR A 304 -16.39 22.24 -25.41
C THR A 304 -15.96 21.00 -24.62
N PHE A 305 -16.82 19.99 -24.52
CA PHE A 305 -16.66 18.87 -23.60
C PHE A 305 -16.49 17.50 -24.28
N GLY A 306 -16.68 17.41 -25.60
CA GLY A 306 -16.64 16.19 -26.38
C GLY A 306 -17.97 15.43 -26.45
N ASP A 307 -18.00 14.38 -27.27
CA ASP A 307 -19.07 13.38 -27.36
C ASP A 307 -18.44 11.98 -27.20
N PRO A 308 -18.75 11.21 -26.13
CA PRO A 308 -19.77 11.50 -25.11
C PRO A 308 -19.40 12.63 -24.13
N PRO A 309 -20.38 13.23 -23.42
CA PRO A 309 -20.13 14.22 -22.38
C PRO A 309 -19.31 13.63 -21.21
N PRO A 310 -18.76 14.48 -20.32
CA PRO A 310 -18.04 14.01 -19.14
C PRO A 310 -18.87 13.05 -18.29
N ILE A 311 -18.20 12.19 -17.55
CA ILE A 311 -18.87 11.19 -16.71
C ILE A 311 -19.31 11.85 -15.41
N GLU A 312 -20.57 11.61 -15.01
CA GLU A 312 -21.01 11.95 -13.66
C GLU A 312 -20.35 11.04 -12.63
N VAL A 313 -19.29 11.53 -11.99
CA VAL A 313 -18.61 10.78 -10.91
C VAL A 313 -19.38 10.95 -9.60
N ASN A 314 -20.18 9.95 -9.24
CA ASN A 314 -20.71 9.79 -7.89
C ASN A 314 -19.60 9.37 -6.92
N ALA A 315 -18.89 10.34 -6.34
CA ALA A 315 -17.76 10.08 -5.45
C ALA A 315 -18.08 9.10 -4.29
N SER A 316 -19.33 9.05 -3.83
CA SER A 316 -19.77 8.11 -2.78
C SER A 316 -19.98 6.67 -3.25
N ALA A 317 -20.15 6.44 -4.55
CA ALA A 317 -20.24 5.09 -5.12
C ALA A 317 -18.88 4.53 -5.52
N TYR A 318 -17.91 5.41 -5.82
CA TYR A 318 -16.66 5.00 -6.50
C TYR A 318 -15.41 5.05 -5.62
N VAL A 319 -15.33 5.95 -4.62
CA VAL A 319 -14.09 6.20 -3.86
C VAL A 319 -14.21 5.80 -2.38
N SER A 320 -15.43 5.74 -1.82
CA SER A 320 -15.60 5.56 -0.37
C SER A 320 -15.23 4.18 0.16
N ASP A 321 -15.37 3.14 -0.69
CA ASP A 321 -15.18 1.75 -0.28
C ASP A 321 -13.76 1.26 -0.60
N TRP A 322 -13.09 1.95 -1.53
CA TRP A 322 -11.70 1.70 -1.93
C TRP A 322 -10.80 2.73 -1.26
N LYS A 323 -10.80 2.74 0.08
CA LYS A 323 -9.68 3.37 0.78
C LYS A 323 -8.42 2.64 0.32
N PRO A 324 -7.32 3.33 -0.02
CA PRO A 324 -6.01 2.67 -0.13
C PRO A 324 -5.92 1.79 1.10
N ALA A 325 -5.84 0.47 0.88
CA ALA A 325 -5.81 -0.45 1.99
C ALA A 325 -4.70 0.08 2.90
N GLU A 326 -5.03 0.34 4.17
CA GLU A 326 -4.02 0.84 5.09
C GLU A 326 -2.83 -0.09 4.92
N LEU A 327 -1.69 0.50 4.54
CA LEU A 327 -0.44 -0.24 4.37
C LEU A 327 -0.34 -1.23 5.54
N PRO A 328 -0.06 -2.52 5.30
CA PRO A 328 -0.19 -3.51 6.35
C PRO A 328 0.57 -3.06 7.60
N ASN A 329 -0.09 -3.15 8.76
CA ASN A 329 0.54 -2.85 10.04
C ASN A 329 1.35 -4.03 10.51
N TYR A 330 2.48 -4.24 9.82
CA TYR A 330 3.46 -5.25 10.17
C TYR A 330 3.96 -5.08 11.60
N ALA A 331 3.98 -3.84 12.11
CA ALA A 331 4.35 -3.51 13.49
C ALA A 331 3.14 -3.46 14.46
N ALA A 332 1.93 -3.90 14.10
CA ALA A 332 0.77 -3.87 14.99
C ALA A 332 0.97 -4.69 16.28
N GLY A 333 1.86 -5.69 16.25
CA GLY A 333 2.26 -6.48 17.41
C GLY A 333 3.45 -5.91 18.18
N VAL A 334 4.02 -4.79 17.74
CA VAL A 334 5.14 -4.11 18.39
C VAL A 334 4.57 -3.03 19.32
N ALA A 335 5.06 -2.96 20.56
CA ALA A 335 4.70 -1.93 21.52
C ALA A 335 5.26 -0.55 21.10
N THR A 336 4.65 0.05 20.08
CA THR A 336 5.08 1.35 19.49
C THR A 336 4.99 2.49 20.49
N ASP A 337 4.17 2.36 21.53
CA ASP A 337 4.07 3.28 22.65
C ASP A 337 5.31 3.30 23.55
N ALA A 338 6.20 2.31 23.45
CA ALA A 338 7.50 2.30 24.14
C ALA A 338 8.53 3.22 23.48
N PHE A 339 8.28 3.67 22.25
CA PHE A 339 9.22 4.47 21.45
C PHE A 339 8.72 5.89 21.21
N GLU A 340 9.66 6.80 20.96
CA GLU A 340 9.37 8.17 20.53
C GLU A 340 10.33 8.61 19.43
N SER A 341 9.86 9.51 18.57
CA SER A 341 10.74 10.15 17.59
C SER A 341 11.56 11.24 18.28
N ALA A 342 12.87 11.23 18.02
CA ALA A 342 13.82 12.21 18.53
C ALA A 342 14.73 12.67 17.41
N GLY A 343 14.97 13.98 17.31
CA GLY A 343 15.82 14.50 16.26
C GLY A 343 16.07 15.99 16.37
N GLY A 344 16.94 16.47 15.49
CA GLY A 344 17.35 17.87 15.38
C GLY A 344 18.58 18.02 14.48
N VAL A 345 19.10 19.23 14.38
CA VAL A 345 20.37 19.50 13.68
C VAL A 345 21.50 18.88 14.47
N LEU A 346 22.25 17.96 13.88
CA LEU A 346 23.36 17.28 14.52
C LEU A 346 24.50 18.28 14.78
N ALA A 347 24.83 18.54 16.04
CA ALA A 347 25.98 19.37 16.39
C ALA A 347 27.29 18.57 16.33
N ARG A 348 27.26 17.34 16.87
CA ARG A 348 28.40 16.40 16.83
C ARG A 348 27.94 14.98 17.13
N LYS A 349 28.75 13.99 16.73
CA LYS A 349 28.62 12.59 17.15
C LYS A 349 29.84 12.16 17.95
N VAL A 350 29.63 11.32 18.96
CA VAL A 350 30.71 10.77 19.81
C VAL A 350 30.63 9.25 19.78
N VAL A 351 31.54 8.61 19.06
CA VAL A 351 31.62 7.14 18.97
C VAL A 351 32.27 6.58 20.23
N LYS A 352 31.62 5.60 20.86
CA LYS A 352 32.03 4.92 22.10
C LYS A 352 31.91 3.41 21.90
N GLY A 353 32.89 2.81 21.22
CA GLY A 353 32.86 1.38 20.90
C GLY A 353 31.79 1.04 19.86
N ALA A 354 30.87 0.15 20.20
CA ALA A 354 29.76 -0.27 19.33
C ALA A 354 28.60 0.75 19.28
N ASP A 355 28.59 1.75 20.16
CA ASP A 355 27.55 2.78 20.22
C ASP A 355 28.11 4.15 19.78
N ALA A 356 27.23 5.04 19.34
CA ALA A 356 27.51 6.44 19.08
C ALA A 356 26.45 7.33 19.74
N GLU A 357 26.91 8.37 20.44
CA GLU A 357 26.04 9.39 21.03
C GLU A 357 25.90 10.55 20.04
N LEU A 358 24.68 10.82 19.59
CA LEU A 358 24.33 11.95 18.74
C LEU A 358 23.91 13.13 19.61
N VAL A 359 24.65 14.23 19.49
CA VAL A 359 24.39 15.47 20.22
C VAL A 359 23.86 16.50 19.24
N PHE A 360 22.67 17.01 19.53
CA PHE A 360 21.97 17.98 18.68
C PHE A 360 22.26 19.42 19.10
N ALA A 361 22.14 20.34 18.15
CA ALA A 361 22.11 21.76 18.43
C ALA A 361 20.84 22.14 19.21
N ASP A 362 20.89 23.24 19.95
CA ASP A 362 19.71 23.80 20.59
C ASP A 362 18.70 24.22 19.51
N ASP A 363 17.44 23.85 19.69
CA ASP A 363 16.34 24.33 18.86
C ASP A 363 16.05 25.78 19.26
N VAL A 364 16.44 26.71 18.38
CA VAL A 364 16.38 28.16 18.61
C VAL A 364 15.30 28.76 17.72
N MET A 365 14.18 29.15 18.32
CA MET A 365 13.08 29.81 17.63
C MET A 365 13.01 31.28 18.03
N GLU A 366 13.13 32.17 17.05
CA GLU A 366 12.88 33.60 17.24
C GLU A 366 11.44 33.95 16.87
N TYR A 367 10.76 34.67 17.75
CA TYR A 367 9.39 35.13 17.48
C TYR A 367 9.17 36.53 18.03
N LEU A 368 8.27 37.26 17.38
CA LEU A 368 7.83 38.56 17.85
C LEU A 368 6.68 38.35 18.83
N GLN A 369 6.88 38.70 20.10
CA GLN A 369 5.82 38.70 21.09
C GLN A 369 5.46 40.13 21.47
N SER A 370 4.21 40.50 21.22
CA SER A 370 3.65 41.74 21.74
C SER A 370 3.15 41.52 23.16
N ASN A 371 3.58 42.38 24.08
CA ASN A 371 3.02 42.40 25.42
C ASN A 371 1.65 43.11 25.35
N CYS A 372 0.59 42.31 25.24
CA CYS A 372 -0.79 42.80 25.23
C CYS A 372 -1.35 42.75 26.63
N VAL A 373 -1.81 43.90 27.13
CA VAL A 373 -2.52 44.01 28.41
C VAL A 373 -3.98 44.29 28.16
N GLU A 374 -4.86 43.65 28.94
CA GLU A 374 -6.28 43.93 28.89
C GLU A 374 -6.54 45.36 29.36
N THR A 375 -7.38 46.08 28.64
CA THR A 375 -7.71 47.48 28.95
C THR A 375 -8.88 47.61 29.92
N GLY A 376 -9.47 46.49 30.34
CA GLY A 376 -10.70 46.45 31.13
C GLY A 376 -11.97 46.81 30.34
N ARG A 377 -11.87 47.13 29.05
CA ARG A 377 -13.04 47.36 28.17
C ARG A 377 -13.47 46.05 27.51
N ILE A 378 -14.76 45.79 27.45
CA ILE A 378 -15.32 44.60 26.78
C ILE A 378 -15.44 44.92 25.28
N ASP A 379 -14.90 44.06 24.41
CA ASP A 379 -15.15 44.16 22.97
C ASP A 379 -16.44 43.42 22.59
N TYR A 380 -16.60 42.18 23.05
CA TYR A 380 -17.82 41.39 22.84
C TYR A 380 -17.89 40.20 23.80
N LEU A 381 -19.07 39.57 23.86
CA LEU A 381 -19.32 38.30 24.54
C LEU A 381 -19.30 37.17 23.50
N ARG A 382 -18.50 36.12 23.73
CA ARG A 382 -18.51 34.93 22.87
C ARG A 382 -19.74 34.07 23.15
N ALA A 383 -20.09 33.24 22.16
CA ALA A 383 -21.20 32.29 22.28
C ALA A 383 -21.05 31.26 23.42
N ASP A 384 -19.81 31.00 23.86
CA ASP A 384 -19.50 30.15 25.02
C ASP A 384 -19.63 30.88 26.38
N GLY A 385 -20.15 32.12 26.37
CA GLY A 385 -20.33 32.94 27.56
C GLY A 385 -19.05 33.63 28.05
N LYS A 386 -17.91 33.48 27.37
CA LYS A 386 -16.67 34.18 27.76
C LYS A 386 -16.66 35.63 27.29
N ILE A 387 -16.42 36.54 28.22
CA ILE A 387 -16.20 37.96 27.93
C ILE A 387 -14.82 38.13 27.31
N VAL A 388 -14.75 38.75 26.13
CA VAL A 388 -13.48 39.10 25.48
C VAL A 388 -13.19 40.56 25.74
N TYR A 389 -12.15 40.82 26.55
CA TYR A 389 -11.68 42.16 26.84
C TYR A 389 -10.77 42.69 25.72
N ARG A 390 -10.97 43.96 25.36
CA ARG A 390 -10.10 44.72 24.48
C ARG A 390 -8.69 44.75 25.04
N LYS A 391 -7.72 44.36 24.22
CA LYS A 391 -6.29 44.37 24.58
C LYS A 391 -5.59 45.55 23.92
N LYS A 392 -4.68 46.20 24.66
CA LYS A 392 -3.73 47.17 24.12
C LYS A 392 -2.36 46.50 24.09
N CYS A 393 -1.83 46.31 22.89
CA CYS A 393 -0.52 45.70 22.68
C CYS A 393 0.54 46.78 22.58
N GLY A 394 1.65 46.60 23.32
CA GLY A 394 2.87 47.36 23.09
C GLY A 394 3.58 46.95 21.80
N PRO A 395 4.68 47.62 21.42
CA PRO A 395 5.51 47.21 20.28
C PRO A 395 5.99 45.77 20.48
N ALA A 396 5.98 44.99 19.39
CA ALA A 396 6.41 43.60 19.44
C ALA A 396 7.91 43.53 19.77
N GLN A 397 8.27 42.71 20.77
CA GLN A 397 9.66 42.47 21.13
C GLN A 397 10.10 41.14 20.54
N ARG A 398 11.31 41.11 19.98
CA ARG A 398 11.96 39.87 19.53
C ARG A 398 12.30 39.03 20.77
N LYS A 399 11.72 37.84 20.85
CA LYS A 399 12.06 36.84 21.86
C LYS A 399 12.72 35.65 21.20
N VAL A 400 13.64 35.04 21.93
CA VAL A 400 14.35 33.84 21.51
C VAL A 400 13.96 32.74 22.50
N SER A 401 13.29 31.70 22.01
CA SER A 401 13.10 30.46 22.75
C SER A 401 14.23 29.51 22.39
N ARG A 402 14.89 28.92 23.41
CA ARG A 402 15.91 27.88 23.22
C ARG A 402 15.43 26.61 23.90
N ARG A 403 15.26 25.55 23.13
CA ARG A 403 14.93 24.22 23.64
C ARG A 403 16.13 23.31 23.44
N LYS A 404 16.68 22.80 24.54
CA LYS A 404 17.73 21.77 24.47
C LYS A 404 17.11 20.48 23.95
N VAL A 405 17.73 19.89 22.94
CA VAL A 405 17.35 18.58 22.41
C VAL A 405 18.24 17.52 23.10
N PRO A 406 17.66 16.59 23.88
CA PRO A 406 18.45 15.57 24.56
C PRO A 406 19.22 14.69 23.55
N PRO A 407 20.45 14.28 23.88
CA PRO A 407 21.20 13.38 23.02
C PRO A 407 20.48 12.04 22.86
N VAL A 408 20.87 11.30 21.83
CA VAL A 408 20.40 9.93 21.60
C VAL A 408 21.60 9.01 21.42
N THR A 409 21.46 7.76 21.86
CA THR A 409 22.48 6.73 21.65
C THR A 409 21.99 5.80 20.56
N VAL A 410 22.79 5.61 19.51
CA VAL A 410 22.50 4.70 18.38
C VAL A 410 23.68 3.77 18.15
N PRO A 411 23.51 2.64 17.46
CA PRO A 411 24.64 1.82 17.04
C PRO A 411 25.62 2.63 16.16
N ALA A 412 26.92 2.41 16.36
CA ALA A 412 27.97 3.18 15.71
C ALA A 412 27.92 3.06 14.18
N GLU A 413 27.52 1.91 13.66
CA GLU A 413 27.34 1.67 12.22
C GLU A 413 26.26 2.59 11.61
N GLU A 414 25.20 2.92 12.34
CA GLU A 414 24.14 3.82 11.85
C GLU A 414 24.58 5.29 11.85
N ALA A 415 25.53 5.63 12.73
CA ALA A 415 26.10 6.97 12.84
C ALA A 415 27.32 7.20 11.96
N ALA A 416 27.89 6.16 11.34
CA ALA A 416 29.21 6.20 10.69
C ALA A 416 29.34 7.33 9.64
N GLY A 417 28.31 7.56 8.83
CA GLY A 417 28.32 8.60 7.79
C GLY A 417 27.67 9.94 8.16
N LEU A 418 27.09 10.08 9.35
CA LEU A 418 26.44 11.34 9.77
C LEU A 418 27.45 12.48 9.92
N LYS A 419 27.08 13.68 9.48
CA LYS A 419 27.88 14.91 9.55
C LYS A 419 27.20 15.97 10.40
N ALA A 420 28.01 16.79 11.07
CA ALA A 420 27.49 17.96 11.77
C ALA A 420 26.78 18.90 10.77
N GLY A 421 25.67 19.49 11.19
CA GLY A 421 24.79 20.32 10.37
C GLY A 421 23.63 19.58 9.70
N GLU A 422 23.66 18.25 9.63
CA GLU A 422 22.54 17.47 9.09
C GLU A 422 21.36 17.44 10.07
N THR A 423 20.13 17.49 9.56
CA THR A 423 18.95 17.24 10.41
C THR A 423 18.75 15.75 10.52
N VAL A 424 18.92 15.18 11.71
CA VAL A 424 18.83 13.74 11.94
C VAL A 424 17.59 13.43 12.76
N VAL A 425 16.85 12.41 12.34
CA VAL A 425 15.69 11.88 13.07
C VAL A 425 15.92 10.40 13.37
N ALA A 426 15.72 10.05 14.63
CA ALA A 426 15.84 8.71 15.18
C ALA A 426 14.53 8.29 15.85
N LEU A 427 14.32 6.98 15.96
CA LEU A 427 13.33 6.38 16.84
C LEU A 427 14.07 5.84 18.06
N VAL A 428 13.65 6.23 19.25
CA VAL A 428 14.35 5.91 20.50
C VAL A 428 13.40 5.36 21.56
N GLY A 429 13.91 4.54 22.46
CA GLY A 429 13.19 4.14 23.68
C GLY A 429 12.91 5.36 24.57
N LYS A 430 11.68 5.48 25.07
CA LYS A 430 11.29 6.58 25.97
C LYS A 430 12.07 6.62 27.28
N SER A 431 12.54 5.47 27.76
CA SER A 431 13.21 5.34 29.07
C SER A 431 14.73 5.56 29.01
N ASP A 432 15.40 5.04 27.99
CA ASP A 432 16.87 5.01 27.90
C ASP A 432 17.45 5.84 26.74
N ARG A 433 16.58 6.31 25.83
CA ARG A 433 16.94 7.03 24.61
C ARG A 433 17.99 6.31 23.75
N ARG A 434 18.05 4.98 23.86
CA ARG A 434 18.74 4.13 22.89
C ARG A 434 17.81 3.92 21.71
N GLY A 435 18.35 4.01 20.51
CA GLY A 435 17.52 4.06 19.32
C GLY A 435 18.23 3.67 18.05
N VAL A 436 17.54 3.91 16.95
CA VAL A 436 18.04 3.75 15.59
C VAL A 436 17.74 5.01 14.79
N VAL A 437 18.66 5.37 13.91
CA VAL A 437 18.47 6.48 12.97
C VAL A 437 17.41 6.05 11.96
N LEU A 438 16.39 6.88 11.75
CA LEU A 438 15.42 6.70 10.67
C LEU A 438 15.98 7.30 9.39
N TYR A 439 16.29 8.60 9.43
CA TYR A 439 16.78 9.35 8.30
C TYR A 439 17.62 10.55 8.73
N ALA A 440 18.42 11.04 7.79
CA ALA A 440 19.04 12.36 7.86
C ALA A 440 18.67 13.17 6.64
N LEU A 441 18.49 14.47 6.83
CA LEU A 441 18.29 15.46 5.79
C LEU A 441 19.56 16.29 5.66
N ARG A 442 20.04 16.43 4.43
CA ARG A 442 21.17 17.30 4.10
C ARG A 442 20.79 18.23 2.96
N GLU A 443 20.96 19.53 3.18
CA GLU A 443 20.85 20.52 2.12
C GLU A 443 22.13 20.47 1.26
N ASN A 444 21.96 20.37 -0.06
CA ASN A 444 23.07 20.46 -1.01
C ASN A 444 23.39 21.93 -1.35
N GLU A 445 24.43 22.16 -2.15
CA GLU A 445 24.85 23.52 -2.55
C GLU A 445 23.78 24.28 -3.34
N ASP A 446 22.84 23.56 -3.97
CA ASP A 446 21.73 24.14 -4.73
C ASP A 446 20.48 24.44 -3.87
N GLY A 447 20.55 24.24 -2.56
CA GLY A 447 19.42 24.41 -1.64
C GLY A 447 18.38 23.27 -1.69
N LYS A 448 18.67 22.17 -2.39
CA LYS A 448 17.82 20.97 -2.40
C LYS A 448 18.13 20.11 -1.17
N THR A 449 17.09 19.63 -0.52
CA THR A 449 17.24 18.72 0.64
C THR A 449 17.24 17.27 0.17
N TRP A 450 18.29 16.53 0.53
CA TRP A 450 18.45 15.11 0.23
C TRP A 450 18.04 14.31 1.47
N LEU A 451 17.07 13.40 1.30
CA LEU A 451 16.66 12.44 2.31
C LEU A 451 17.55 11.20 2.23
N GLN A 452 18.16 10.82 3.34
CA GLN A 452 19.05 9.67 3.44
C GLN A 452 18.60 8.73 4.55
N PHE A 453 18.16 7.52 4.19
CA PHE A 453 17.71 6.51 5.16
C PHE A 453 18.87 5.76 5.81
N ARG A 454 18.87 5.70 7.15
CA ARG A 454 19.78 4.84 7.95
C ARG A 454 21.25 4.83 7.46
N SER A 455 21.84 3.65 7.23
CA SER A 455 23.20 3.42 6.74
C SER A 455 23.41 3.88 5.29
N HIS A 456 22.34 4.13 4.55
CA HIS A 456 22.43 4.64 3.20
C HIS A 456 22.85 6.10 3.23
N ARG A 457 24.10 6.34 2.84
CA ARG A 457 24.67 7.68 2.72
C ARG A 457 25.14 7.84 1.29
N LEU A 458 24.39 8.61 0.51
CA LEU A 458 24.87 9.09 -0.77
C LEU A 458 26.17 9.86 -0.51
N THR A 459 27.27 9.33 -1.04
CA THR A 459 28.52 10.06 -1.11
C THR A 459 28.37 11.03 -2.28
N PRO A 460 28.51 12.36 -2.08
CA PRO A 460 28.40 13.33 -3.15
C PRO A 460 29.33 13.05 -4.32
#